data_AF-A0A855SGE5-F1
#
_entry.id   AF-A0A855SGE5-F1
#
_cell.length_a   1.000
_cell.length_b   1.000
_cell.length_c   1.000
_cell.angle_alpha   90.00
_cell.angle_beta   90.00
_cell.angle_gamma   90.00
#
_symmetry.space_group_name_H-M   'P 1'
#
loop_
_entity.id
_entity.type
_entity.pdbx_description
1 polymer ?
#
loop_
_entity_poly.entity_id
_entity_poly.type
_entity_poly.pdbx_seq_one_letter_code
_entity_poly.pdbx_strand_id
1 'polypeptide(L)'
;MNKVLSQINIFPIKSTQKISLSQAYVKSAGIDLDRRFMIALTDGSMITSRRYPQLLLISTTIESNGLLFNYPNKPPLSLSFEQLALMTTSTAVWNDNCEAYTTSSDADLWVSEIIGQPAQLLYNGVESQRIGGKAQVKVSFADNFPVMIVSEASLNALNDRAQEVHSMDKFRANLVVSGVNAFAEDSWKRIRIGEVELEIKAPCSRCVLVNYDPSTAKKADNNEPLATLMTFRTDKVIPTNVNFGMNAIVVKEGIVRQGDQVEVLEHRTPETYPDQRVALTCVKREIIAKDFVSFSFKAQKDTALAPYLPGQYLPIRIAINGNIVERCYTLSSSPLEQEYTISVKRIEQGTVSNWLHDNLQVGDTIWSEKPSGQFYLEPHKHQNTLLLSAGSGVTPMMSMLRSLISEKNTQGLTFYHYCKTQTDIPFAAELAEIQRNHPEISIHICLTQDNDTSHAYHGRICSEHFANINIQDNYHAYVCGSSGFNQIAQELLRNQGLPTDRFHQELFNKVLTKPEQEQSLNIQYKQQQFTGNNQASLLDQIEAAELPIKSGCRAGLCGRCKVKVAEGNVLQQDSAALSEEEKQQGVVLACCSIPTSNITIEQ
;
A
#
# COMPACT_ATOMS: atom_id res chain seq x y z
N MET A 1 19.03 -0.57 -22.75
CA MET A 1 18.58 -1.93 -22.36
C MET A 1 18.02 -2.60 -23.60
N ASN A 2 18.41 -3.85 -23.88
CA ASN A 2 17.85 -4.61 -25.00
C ASN A 2 16.49 -5.18 -24.58
N LYS A 3 15.44 -4.88 -25.36
CA LYS A 3 14.08 -5.39 -25.13
C LYS A 3 14.01 -6.82 -25.63
N VAL A 4 13.80 -7.78 -24.74
CA VAL A 4 13.83 -9.21 -25.08
C VAL A 4 12.70 -9.98 -24.42
N LEU A 5 12.28 -11.08 -25.05
CA LEU A 5 11.32 -12.02 -24.50
C LEU A 5 12.01 -12.84 -23.40
N SER A 6 11.70 -12.56 -22.14
CA SER A 6 12.35 -13.22 -21.00
C SER A 6 11.66 -14.51 -20.56
N GLN A 7 10.37 -14.68 -20.78
CA GLN A 7 9.64 -15.91 -20.47
C GLN A 7 8.54 -16.21 -21.48
N ILE A 8 8.33 -17.49 -21.74
CA ILE A 8 7.18 -18.04 -22.46
C ILE A 8 6.47 -19.00 -21.51
N ASN A 9 5.19 -18.78 -21.24
CA ASN A 9 4.40 -19.63 -20.36
C ASN A 9 3.08 -20.07 -21.03
N ILE A 10 2.71 -21.32 -20.77
CA ILE A 10 1.41 -21.88 -21.14
C ILE A 10 0.71 -22.46 -19.92
N PHE A 11 -0.61 -22.59 -20.01
CA PHE A 11 -1.48 -23.14 -18.97
C PHE A 11 -2.38 -24.20 -19.61
N PRO A 12 -1.91 -25.46 -19.78
CA PRO A 12 -2.60 -26.46 -20.58
C PRO A 12 -4.06 -26.67 -20.23
N ILE A 13 -4.36 -26.71 -18.93
CA ILE A 13 -5.72 -26.67 -18.40
C ILE A 13 -6.00 -25.25 -17.90
N LYS A 14 -7.13 -24.67 -18.32
CA LYS A 14 -7.64 -23.39 -17.79
C LYS A 14 -7.66 -23.42 -16.26
N SER A 15 -7.12 -22.38 -15.63
CA SER A 15 -7.10 -22.21 -14.16
C SER A 15 -6.07 -23.04 -13.38
N THR A 16 -5.14 -23.74 -14.04
CA THR A 16 -4.09 -24.57 -13.39
C THR A 16 -2.70 -23.92 -13.40
N GLN A 17 -1.65 -24.63 -12.97
CA GLN A 17 -0.26 -24.11 -12.97
C GLN A 17 0.27 -23.84 -14.38
N LYS A 18 1.34 -23.04 -14.44
CA LYS A 18 2.06 -22.76 -15.69
C LYS A 18 3.04 -23.88 -16.02
N ILE A 19 3.35 -24.00 -17.31
CA ILE A 19 4.59 -24.59 -17.82
C ILE A 19 5.40 -23.44 -18.42
N SER A 20 6.68 -23.34 -18.06
CA SER A 20 7.62 -22.41 -18.70
C SER A 20 8.36 -23.11 -19.83
N LEU A 21 8.42 -22.45 -20.99
CA LEU A 21 9.01 -22.98 -22.22
C LEU A 21 10.20 -22.13 -22.66
N SER A 22 11.20 -22.77 -23.28
CA SER A 22 12.31 -22.06 -23.94
C SER A 22 11.95 -21.58 -25.34
N GLN A 23 10.98 -22.22 -25.99
CA GLN A 23 10.42 -21.84 -27.29
C GLN A 23 8.99 -22.35 -27.43
N ALA A 24 8.18 -21.69 -28.26
CA ALA A 24 6.83 -22.14 -28.56
C ALA A 24 6.38 -21.70 -29.97
N TYR A 25 5.50 -22.50 -30.57
CA TYR A 25 4.78 -22.09 -31.78
C TYR A 25 3.51 -21.32 -31.38
N VAL A 26 3.34 -20.12 -31.93
CA VAL A 26 2.20 -19.25 -31.67
C VAL A 26 1.26 -19.30 -32.85
N LYS A 27 0.05 -19.82 -32.62
CA LYS A 27 -1.04 -19.92 -33.59
C LYS A 27 -1.99 -18.72 -33.44
N SER A 28 -2.86 -18.53 -34.42
CA SER A 28 -3.93 -17.52 -34.40
C SER A 28 -4.79 -17.58 -33.12
N ALA A 29 -5.03 -18.79 -32.59
CA ALA A 29 -5.79 -19.03 -31.37
C ALA A 29 -4.99 -18.91 -30.05
N GLY A 30 -3.68 -18.62 -30.12
CA GLY A 30 -2.77 -18.51 -28.97
C GLY A 30 -1.54 -19.41 -29.08
N ILE A 31 -0.76 -19.46 -28.00
CA ILE A 31 0.40 -20.36 -27.92
C ILE A 31 -0.10 -21.81 -27.94
N ASP A 32 0.58 -22.68 -28.68
CA ASP A 32 0.18 -24.08 -28.75
C ASP A 32 0.13 -24.72 -27.35
N LEU A 33 -0.84 -25.61 -27.15
CA LEU A 33 -1.20 -26.19 -25.85
C LEU A 33 -1.72 -25.20 -24.79
N ASP A 34 -1.73 -23.88 -24.98
CA ASP A 34 -2.27 -22.96 -23.96
C ASP A 34 -3.80 -23.04 -23.85
N ARG A 35 -4.27 -23.41 -22.65
CA ARG A 35 -5.70 -23.52 -22.27
C ARG A 35 -6.50 -24.33 -23.29
N ARG A 36 -5.92 -25.44 -23.75
CA ARG A 36 -6.56 -26.41 -24.66
C ARG A 36 -7.52 -27.34 -23.95
N PHE A 37 -7.39 -27.41 -22.63
CA PHE A 37 -8.26 -28.15 -21.76
C PHE A 37 -8.97 -27.24 -20.76
N MET A 38 -10.15 -27.64 -20.34
CA MET A 38 -10.94 -26.96 -19.32
C MET A 38 -11.73 -27.98 -18.51
N ILE A 39 -11.81 -27.76 -17.20
CA ILE A 39 -12.68 -28.57 -16.34
C ILE A 39 -14.06 -27.92 -16.33
N ALA A 40 -15.10 -28.73 -16.51
CA ALA A 40 -16.49 -28.29 -16.47
C ALA A 40 -17.33 -29.22 -15.58
N LEU A 41 -18.47 -28.74 -15.12
CA LEU A 41 -19.52 -29.59 -14.56
C LEU A 41 -20.21 -30.36 -15.68
N THR A 42 -21.01 -31.36 -15.31
CA THR A 42 -21.75 -32.20 -16.26
C THR A 42 -22.82 -31.44 -17.06
N ASP A 43 -23.21 -30.24 -16.61
CA ASP A 43 -24.09 -29.32 -17.35
C ASP A 43 -23.33 -28.41 -18.35
N GLY A 44 -22.01 -28.57 -18.47
CA GLY A 44 -21.15 -27.77 -19.33
C GLY A 44 -20.65 -26.47 -18.69
N SER A 45 -21.03 -26.16 -17.46
CA SER A 45 -20.55 -24.96 -16.75
C SER A 45 -19.07 -25.07 -16.41
N MET A 46 -18.25 -24.10 -16.85
CA MET A 46 -16.82 -24.13 -16.53
C MET A 46 -16.52 -24.04 -15.04
N ILE A 47 -15.44 -24.70 -14.63
CA ILE A 47 -14.86 -24.63 -13.30
C ILE A 47 -13.60 -23.77 -13.36
N THR A 48 -13.45 -22.85 -12.41
CA THR A 48 -12.28 -21.98 -12.32
C THR A 48 -11.69 -21.95 -10.92
N SER A 49 -10.42 -21.59 -10.83
CA SER A 49 -9.71 -21.44 -9.56
C SER A 49 -10.19 -20.28 -8.69
N ARG A 50 -11.11 -19.45 -9.19
CA ARG A 50 -11.82 -18.47 -8.35
C ARG A 50 -12.73 -19.14 -7.33
N ARG A 51 -13.35 -20.26 -7.73
CA ARG A 51 -14.27 -21.03 -6.88
C ARG A 51 -13.61 -22.29 -6.33
N TYR A 52 -12.67 -22.87 -7.07
CA TYR A 52 -11.94 -24.08 -6.69
C TYR A 52 -10.43 -23.83 -6.73
N PRO A 53 -9.87 -23.10 -5.75
CA PRO A 53 -8.46 -22.68 -5.76
C PRO A 53 -7.49 -23.85 -5.87
N GLN A 54 -7.85 -25.03 -5.38
CA GLN A 54 -7.03 -26.24 -5.46
C GLN A 54 -6.65 -26.63 -6.89
N LEU A 55 -7.38 -26.16 -7.91
CA LEU A 55 -6.97 -26.33 -9.31
C LEU A 55 -5.57 -25.74 -9.60
N LEU A 56 -5.14 -24.75 -8.84
CA LEU A 56 -3.78 -24.20 -8.91
C LEU A 56 -2.71 -25.19 -8.47
N LEU A 57 -3.05 -26.34 -7.88
CA LEU A 57 -2.09 -27.39 -7.53
C LEU A 57 -1.95 -28.45 -8.63
N ILE A 58 -2.74 -28.37 -9.70
CA ILE A 58 -2.60 -29.24 -10.86
C ILE A 58 -1.40 -28.76 -11.69
N SER A 59 -0.39 -29.61 -11.81
CA SER A 59 0.76 -29.40 -12.69
C SER A 59 0.68 -30.32 -13.90
N THR A 60 1.35 -29.94 -14.99
CA THR A 60 1.32 -30.68 -16.26
C THR A 60 2.74 -30.91 -16.76
N THR A 61 3.02 -32.13 -17.17
CA THR A 61 4.21 -32.49 -17.94
C THR A 61 3.80 -32.84 -19.36
N ILE A 62 4.55 -32.35 -20.35
CA ILE A 62 4.32 -32.67 -21.76
C ILE A 62 5.02 -33.99 -22.09
N GLU A 63 4.28 -34.96 -22.62
CA GLU A 63 4.80 -36.24 -23.10
C GLU A 63 4.75 -36.29 -24.63
N SER A 64 5.39 -37.28 -25.26
CA SER A 64 5.48 -37.36 -26.73
C SER A 64 4.10 -37.49 -27.41
N ASN A 65 3.16 -38.20 -26.78
CA ASN A 65 1.84 -38.51 -27.35
C ASN A 65 0.68 -37.98 -26.47
N GLY A 66 0.97 -37.09 -25.52
CA GLY A 66 -0.02 -36.74 -24.50
C GLY A 66 0.46 -35.75 -23.44
N LEU A 67 -0.29 -35.70 -22.35
CA LEU A 67 0.00 -34.88 -21.17
C LEU A 67 -0.11 -35.74 -19.92
N LEU A 68 0.81 -35.54 -18.98
CA LEU A 68 0.74 -36.13 -17.64
C LEU A 68 0.30 -35.04 -16.65
N PHE A 69 -0.86 -35.22 -16.04
CA PHE A 69 -1.37 -34.32 -15.01
C PHE A 69 -1.07 -34.86 -13.61
N ASN A 70 -0.52 -33.99 -12.76
CA ASN A 70 -0.18 -34.32 -11.37
C ASN A 70 -0.98 -33.45 -10.41
N TYR A 71 -1.33 -34.02 -9.27
CA TYR A 71 -1.98 -33.32 -8.15
C TYR A 71 -1.47 -33.91 -6.82
N PRO A 72 -1.28 -33.11 -5.75
CA PRO A 72 -0.76 -33.62 -4.49
C PRO A 72 -1.56 -34.80 -3.94
N ASN A 73 -0.85 -35.84 -3.50
CA ASN A 73 -1.41 -37.06 -2.90
C ASN A 73 -2.38 -37.85 -3.80
N LYS A 74 -2.30 -37.68 -5.13
CA LYS A 74 -3.12 -38.41 -6.10
C LYS A 74 -2.23 -39.07 -7.16
N PRO A 75 -2.53 -40.31 -7.59
CA PRO A 75 -1.85 -40.90 -8.74
C PRO A 75 -1.94 -39.98 -9.97
N PRO A 76 -0.86 -39.88 -10.77
CA PRO A 76 -0.87 -39.04 -11.96
C PRO A 76 -1.86 -39.58 -13.00
N LEU A 77 -2.47 -38.67 -13.75
CA LEU A 77 -3.33 -38.98 -14.89
C LEU A 77 -2.52 -38.81 -16.18
N SER A 78 -2.26 -39.90 -16.90
CA SER A 78 -1.73 -39.82 -18.26
C SER A 78 -2.88 -39.69 -19.24
N LEU A 79 -2.82 -38.67 -20.09
CA LEU A 79 -3.81 -38.37 -21.09
C LEU A 79 -3.17 -38.48 -22.49
N SER A 80 -3.48 -39.55 -23.22
CA SER A 80 -3.04 -39.72 -24.61
C SER A 80 -3.99 -39.00 -25.58
N PHE A 81 -3.43 -38.22 -26.51
CA PHE A 81 -4.23 -37.54 -27.54
C PHE A 81 -4.93 -38.51 -28.49
N GLU A 82 -4.38 -39.72 -28.69
CA GLU A 82 -4.94 -40.76 -29.56
C GLU A 82 -6.12 -41.49 -28.91
N GLN A 83 -6.24 -41.41 -27.59
CA GLN A 83 -7.25 -42.12 -26.80
C GLN A 83 -8.39 -41.21 -26.33
N LEU A 84 -8.42 -39.96 -26.80
CA LEU A 84 -9.52 -39.05 -26.51
C LEU A 84 -10.81 -39.56 -27.19
N ALA A 85 -11.92 -39.54 -26.46
CA ALA A 85 -13.22 -39.95 -26.96
C ALA A 85 -13.74 -39.02 -28.08
N LEU A 86 -13.36 -37.74 -28.03
CA LEU A 86 -13.66 -36.72 -29.03
C LEU A 86 -15.16 -36.57 -29.36
N MET A 87 -16.05 -36.89 -28.41
CA MET A 87 -17.48 -36.64 -28.59
C MET A 87 -17.76 -35.16 -28.36
N THR A 88 -18.49 -34.53 -29.28
CA THR A 88 -18.88 -33.13 -29.15
C THR A 88 -19.81 -32.93 -27.96
N THR A 89 -19.57 -31.88 -27.19
CA THR A 89 -20.42 -31.43 -26.08
C THR A 89 -20.50 -29.90 -26.04
N SER A 90 -21.60 -29.37 -25.52
CA SER A 90 -21.78 -27.93 -25.33
C SER A 90 -21.20 -27.50 -23.99
N THR A 91 -20.51 -26.35 -23.97
CA THR A 91 -19.95 -25.75 -22.76
C THR A 91 -19.97 -24.23 -22.88
N ALA A 92 -19.62 -23.53 -21.80
CA ALA A 92 -19.52 -22.08 -21.81
C ALA A 92 -18.26 -21.61 -21.10
N VAL A 93 -17.59 -20.60 -21.68
CA VAL A 93 -16.55 -19.82 -21.03
C VAL A 93 -17.15 -18.45 -20.72
N TRP A 94 -17.45 -18.18 -19.44
CA TRP A 94 -18.28 -17.03 -19.05
C TRP A 94 -19.65 -17.09 -19.74
N ASN A 95 -19.95 -16.08 -20.55
CA ASN A 95 -21.20 -15.98 -21.31
C ASN A 95 -21.03 -16.45 -22.77
N ASP A 96 -19.84 -16.96 -23.13
CA ASP A 96 -19.53 -17.42 -24.48
C ASP A 96 -19.78 -18.93 -24.57
N ASN A 97 -20.94 -19.32 -25.10
CA ASN A 97 -21.25 -20.71 -25.41
C ASN A 97 -20.37 -21.21 -26.57
N CYS A 98 -19.83 -22.42 -26.46
CA CYS A 98 -19.00 -23.03 -27.48
C CYS A 98 -19.08 -24.56 -27.45
N GLU A 99 -18.70 -25.19 -28.54
CA GLU A 99 -18.51 -26.63 -28.59
C GLU A 99 -17.12 -27.01 -28.04
N ALA A 100 -17.09 -28.16 -27.39
CA ALA A 100 -15.88 -28.83 -26.91
C ALA A 100 -15.99 -30.33 -27.18
N TYR A 101 -14.91 -31.05 -26.90
CA TYR A 101 -14.78 -32.49 -27.05
C TYR A 101 -14.52 -33.14 -25.70
N THR A 102 -15.13 -34.30 -25.46
CA THR A 102 -14.84 -35.12 -24.29
C THR A 102 -13.46 -35.76 -24.39
N THR A 103 -12.86 -36.04 -23.22
CA THR A 103 -11.51 -36.64 -23.14
C THR A 103 -11.58 -38.14 -22.83
N SER A 104 -11.71 -38.54 -21.57
CA SER A 104 -11.91 -39.95 -21.18
C SER A 104 -12.65 -40.05 -19.85
N SER A 105 -13.25 -41.21 -19.59
CA SER A 105 -13.91 -41.46 -18.29
C SER A 105 -12.94 -41.36 -17.12
N ASP A 106 -11.69 -41.79 -17.31
CA ASP A 106 -10.66 -41.74 -16.26
C ASP A 106 -10.26 -40.29 -15.97
N ALA A 107 -10.19 -39.44 -16.99
CA ALA A 107 -9.94 -38.02 -16.82
C ALA A 107 -11.08 -37.33 -16.06
N ASP A 108 -12.32 -37.63 -16.41
CA ASP A 108 -13.52 -37.12 -15.75
C ASP A 108 -13.56 -37.54 -14.26
N LEU A 109 -13.28 -38.81 -13.95
CA LEU A 109 -13.18 -39.31 -12.58
C LEU A 109 -12.06 -38.61 -11.81
N TRP A 110 -10.89 -38.47 -12.42
CA TRP A 110 -9.72 -37.85 -11.80
C TRP A 110 -9.99 -36.39 -11.41
N VAL A 111 -10.62 -35.60 -12.30
CA VAL A 111 -10.98 -34.21 -11.96
C VAL A 111 -12.16 -34.15 -10.99
N SER A 112 -13.14 -35.07 -11.09
CA SER A 112 -14.28 -35.12 -10.17
C SER A 112 -13.85 -35.30 -8.72
N GLU A 113 -12.85 -36.15 -8.46
CA GLU A 113 -12.30 -36.35 -7.11
C GLU A 113 -11.63 -35.08 -6.55
N ILE A 114 -10.96 -34.28 -7.39
CA ILE A 114 -10.31 -33.02 -6.97
C ILE A 114 -11.35 -31.93 -6.67
N ILE A 115 -12.42 -31.89 -7.46
CA ILE A 115 -13.50 -30.91 -7.30
C ILE A 115 -14.44 -31.31 -6.15
N GLY A 116 -14.56 -32.62 -5.85
CA GLY A 116 -15.46 -33.18 -4.83
C GLY A 116 -16.90 -33.38 -5.31
N GLN A 117 -17.14 -33.31 -6.62
CA GLN A 117 -18.43 -33.54 -7.27
C GLN A 117 -18.23 -33.91 -8.74
N PRO A 118 -19.24 -34.47 -9.43
CA PRO A 118 -19.13 -34.83 -10.84
C PRO A 118 -18.68 -33.66 -11.72
N ALA A 119 -17.56 -33.87 -12.42
CA ALA A 119 -16.93 -32.93 -13.32
C ALA A 119 -16.30 -33.68 -14.50
N GLN A 120 -16.00 -32.94 -15.57
CA GLN A 120 -15.45 -33.48 -16.81
C GLN A 120 -14.26 -32.66 -17.25
N LEU A 121 -13.29 -33.33 -17.88
CA LEU A 121 -12.19 -32.67 -18.56
C LEU A 121 -12.53 -32.54 -20.05
N LEU A 122 -12.67 -31.30 -20.51
CA LEU A 122 -13.01 -30.97 -21.89
C LEU A 122 -11.78 -30.53 -22.66
N TYR A 123 -11.78 -30.81 -23.96
CA TYR A 123 -10.76 -30.47 -24.93
C TYR A 123 -11.37 -29.63 -26.06
N ASN A 124 -10.66 -28.63 -26.59
CA ASN A 124 -11.18 -27.75 -27.65
C ASN A 124 -10.45 -27.88 -28.99
N GLY A 125 -9.61 -28.90 -29.13
CA GLY A 125 -8.44 -28.84 -29.99
C GLY A 125 -8.48 -29.76 -31.17
N VAL A 126 -7.51 -29.95 -32.08
CA VAL A 126 -6.15 -29.41 -32.25
C VAL A 126 -6.16 -27.92 -32.63
N GLU A 127 -7.25 -27.49 -33.25
CA GLU A 127 -7.53 -26.10 -33.59
C GLU A 127 -8.84 -25.70 -32.94
N SER A 128 -8.83 -24.58 -32.21
CA SER A 128 -10.06 -24.11 -31.59
C SER A 128 -10.95 -23.40 -32.60
N GLN A 129 -12.24 -23.70 -32.57
CA GLN A 129 -13.26 -22.98 -33.32
C GLN A 129 -13.96 -21.89 -32.49
N ARG A 130 -13.61 -21.76 -31.20
CA ARG A 130 -14.20 -20.73 -30.32
C ARG A 130 -13.70 -19.35 -30.70
N ILE A 131 -14.62 -18.40 -30.85
CA ILE A 131 -14.32 -16.97 -31.06
C ILE A 131 -14.43 -16.26 -29.70
N GLY A 132 -13.39 -15.51 -29.32
CA GLY A 132 -13.36 -14.81 -28.03
C GLY A 132 -14.22 -13.55 -28.08
N GLY A 133 -15.13 -13.39 -27.12
CA GLY A 133 -16.13 -12.31 -27.14
C GLY A 133 -15.55 -10.90 -27.34
N LYS A 134 -14.51 -10.50 -26.61
CA LYS A 134 -13.89 -9.17 -26.81
C LYS A 134 -12.86 -9.11 -27.94
N ALA A 135 -12.15 -10.21 -28.23
CA ALA A 135 -11.09 -10.20 -29.24
C ALA A 135 -11.61 -10.36 -30.67
N GLN A 136 -12.80 -10.97 -30.84
CA GLN A 136 -13.41 -11.25 -32.14
C GLN A 136 -12.50 -12.09 -33.06
N VAL A 137 -11.62 -12.90 -32.48
CA VAL A 137 -10.74 -13.86 -33.16
C VAL A 137 -10.83 -15.23 -32.50
N LYS A 138 -10.32 -16.26 -33.17
CA LYS A 138 -10.20 -17.59 -32.57
C LYS A 138 -9.38 -17.53 -31.29
N VAL A 139 -9.82 -18.26 -30.27
CA VAL A 139 -9.14 -18.40 -28.97
C VAL A 139 -9.36 -19.80 -28.44
N SER A 140 -8.46 -20.26 -27.57
CA SER A 140 -8.68 -21.50 -26.82
C SER A 140 -9.74 -21.32 -25.71
N PHE A 141 -9.69 -22.11 -24.63
CA PHE A 141 -10.48 -21.82 -23.42
C PHE A 141 -9.94 -20.60 -22.62
N ALA A 142 -9.04 -19.82 -23.20
CA ALA A 142 -8.69 -18.47 -22.73
C ALA A 142 -9.94 -17.58 -22.57
N ASP A 143 -9.90 -16.58 -21.69
CA ASP A 143 -11.10 -15.77 -21.41
C ASP A 143 -11.58 -15.02 -22.64
N ASN A 144 -10.75 -14.11 -23.15
CA ASN A 144 -11.11 -13.24 -24.26
C ASN A 144 -10.07 -13.18 -25.38
N PHE A 145 -8.78 -13.26 -25.05
CA PHE A 145 -7.68 -13.04 -25.98
C PHE A 145 -6.70 -14.22 -26.00
N PRO A 146 -6.05 -14.48 -27.14
CA PRO A 146 -5.17 -15.64 -27.32
C PRO A 146 -3.81 -15.49 -26.60
N VAL A 147 -3.34 -14.27 -26.38
CA VAL A 147 -2.04 -14.00 -25.75
C VAL A 147 -2.16 -12.84 -24.77
N MET A 148 -1.52 -12.98 -23.60
CA MET A 148 -1.29 -11.88 -22.67
C MET A 148 0.20 -11.60 -22.50
N ILE A 149 0.57 -10.33 -22.55
CA ILE A 149 1.95 -9.82 -22.45
C ILE A 149 2.08 -8.94 -21.20
N VAL A 150 3.17 -9.09 -20.46
CA VAL A 150 3.51 -8.27 -19.28
C VAL A 150 5.01 -8.01 -19.27
N SER A 151 5.46 -6.84 -18.81
CA SER A 151 6.89 -6.63 -18.58
C SER A 151 7.33 -6.93 -17.15
N GLU A 152 8.58 -7.38 -16.99
CA GLU A 152 9.20 -7.54 -15.67
C GLU A 152 9.28 -6.20 -14.93
N ALA A 153 9.51 -5.11 -15.66
CA ALA A 153 9.53 -3.76 -15.10
C ALA A 153 8.16 -3.34 -14.53
N SER A 154 7.05 -3.74 -15.16
CA SER A 154 5.71 -3.54 -14.59
C SER A 154 5.51 -4.31 -13.28
N LEU A 155 6.01 -5.55 -13.20
CA LEU A 155 5.97 -6.34 -11.97
C LEU A 155 6.82 -5.71 -10.87
N ASN A 156 8.04 -5.25 -11.21
CA ASN A 156 8.89 -4.55 -10.26
C ASN A 156 8.21 -3.28 -9.75
N ALA A 157 7.61 -2.48 -10.63
CA ALA A 157 6.87 -1.28 -10.24
C ALA A 157 5.65 -1.58 -9.33
N LEU A 158 5.01 -2.74 -9.49
CA LEU A 158 4.00 -3.22 -8.55
C LEU A 158 4.64 -3.59 -7.20
N ASN A 159 5.73 -4.36 -7.20
CA ASN A 159 6.42 -4.77 -5.98
C ASN A 159 7.00 -3.58 -5.21
N ASP A 160 7.46 -2.53 -5.90
CA ASP A 160 7.87 -1.25 -5.32
C ASP A 160 6.72 -0.47 -4.66
N ARG A 161 5.47 -0.94 -4.81
CA ARG A 161 4.28 -0.35 -4.20
C ARG A 161 3.64 -1.28 -3.16
N ALA A 162 3.87 -2.58 -3.29
CA ALA A 162 3.27 -3.62 -2.48
C ALA A 162 4.01 -3.81 -1.15
N GLN A 163 3.30 -4.33 -0.15
CA GLN A 163 3.90 -4.72 1.13
C GLN A 163 4.66 -6.06 1.03
N GLU A 164 4.33 -6.86 0.01
CA GLU A 164 4.87 -8.20 -0.22
C GLU A 164 5.43 -8.27 -1.65
N VAL A 165 6.43 -9.12 -1.86
CA VAL A 165 7.02 -9.34 -3.18
C VAL A 165 6.18 -10.36 -3.94
N HIS A 166 5.62 -9.93 -5.07
CA HIS A 166 4.80 -10.76 -5.95
C HIS A 166 5.61 -11.35 -7.11
N SER A 167 5.22 -12.54 -7.55
CA SER A 167 5.77 -13.19 -8.74
C SER A 167 4.86 -13.00 -9.96
N MET A 168 5.45 -13.11 -11.16
CA MET A 168 4.71 -13.00 -12.43
C MET A 168 3.62 -14.08 -12.57
N ASP A 169 3.79 -15.21 -11.87
CA ASP A 169 2.94 -16.39 -11.98
C ASP A 169 1.51 -16.13 -11.52
N LYS A 170 1.32 -15.18 -10.60
CA LYS A 170 0.01 -14.69 -10.15
C LYS A 170 -0.81 -14.11 -11.31
N PHE A 171 -0.15 -13.49 -12.30
CA PHE A 171 -0.81 -12.77 -13.39
C PHE A 171 -1.11 -13.63 -14.61
N ARG A 172 -0.57 -14.85 -14.65
CA ARG A 172 -0.79 -15.83 -15.72
C ARG A 172 -0.42 -15.32 -17.12
N ALA A 173 0.69 -14.60 -17.22
CA ALA A 173 1.23 -14.03 -18.46
C ALA A 173 1.76 -15.11 -19.40
N ASN A 174 1.38 -15.04 -20.68
CA ASN A 174 1.90 -15.95 -21.70
C ASN A 174 3.31 -15.54 -22.14
N LEU A 175 3.51 -14.24 -22.39
CA LEU A 175 4.80 -13.69 -22.81
C LEU A 175 5.24 -12.64 -21.79
N VAL A 176 6.48 -12.77 -21.30
CA VAL A 176 7.08 -11.81 -20.38
C VAL A 176 8.24 -11.12 -21.07
N VAL A 177 8.30 -9.80 -20.99
CA VAL A 177 9.32 -8.97 -21.65
C VAL A 177 10.20 -8.30 -20.61
N SER A 178 11.51 -8.30 -20.85
CA SER A 178 12.49 -7.59 -20.03
C SER A 178 13.17 -6.47 -20.83
N GLY A 179 13.94 -5.63 -20.14
CA GLY A 179 14.71 -4.55 -20.77
C GLY A 179 13.88 -3.35 -21.25
N VAL A 180 12.71 -3.15 -20.65
CA VAL A 180 11.80 -2.02 -20.92
C VAL A 180 11.51 -1.24 -19.64
N ASN A 181 10.99 -0.02 -19.78
CA ASN A 181 10.49 0.75 -18.64
C ASN A 181 9.19 0.14 -18.11
N ALA A 182 8.85 0.40 -16.84
CA ALA A 182 7.59 -0.06 -16.25
C ALA A 182 6.39 0.42 -17.08
N PHE A 183 5.46 -0.50 -17.33
CA PHE A 183 4.24 -0.28 -18.12
C PHE A 183 4.47 0.17 -19.57
N ALA A 184 5.67 -0.04 -20.12
CA ALA A 184 5.95 0.28 -21.52
C ALA A 184 5.00 -0.44 -22.48
N GLU A 185 4.56 -1.66 -22.12
CA GLU A 185 3.62 -2.47 -22.89
C GLU A 185 2.27 -1.78 -23.15
N ASP A 186 1.84 -0.86 -22.29
CA ASP A 186 0.57 -0.13 -22.44
C ASP A 186 0.55 0.72 -23.73
N SER A 187 1.74 1.19 -24.14
CA SER A 187 1.95 2.07 -25.30
C SER A 187 2.19 1.31 -26.61
N TRP A 188 2.29 -0.02 -26.58
CA TRP A 188 2.52 -0.81 -27.80
C TRP A 188 1.19 -1.02 -28.51
N LYS A 189 1.20 -0.90 -29.84
CA LYS A 189 0.06 -1.23 -30.70
C LYS A 189 0.33 -2.47 -31.54
N ARG A 190 1.51 -2.56 -32.14
CA ARG A 190 1.95 -3.72 -32.90
C ARG A 190 3.40 -4.04 -32.56
N ILE A 191 3.69 -5.30 -32.30
CA ILE A 191 5.04 -5.76 -31.97
C ILE A 191 5.42 -7.00 -32.78
N ARG A 192 6.72 -7.23 -32.92
CA ARG A 192 7.30 -8.46 -33.46
C ARG A 192 8.21 -9.09 -32.42
N ILE A 193 8.10 -10.40 -32.26
CA ILE A 193 8.96 -11.22 -31.41
C ILE A 193 9.34 -12.45 -32.21
N GLY A 194 10.62 -12.56 -32.57
CA GLY A 194 11.06 -13.61 -33.51
C GLY A 194 10.27 -13.54 -34.82
N GLU A 195 9.58 -14.64 -35.16
CA GLU A 195 8.77 -14.73 -36.39
C GLU A 195 7.34 -14.18 -36.25
N VAL A 196 6.90 -13.98 -35.01
CA VAL A 196 5.50 -13.72 -34.64
C VAL A 196 5.25 -12.22 -34.59
N GLU A 197 4.11 -11.80 -35.15
CA GLU A 197 3.60 -10.44 -35.00
C GLU A 197 2.31 -10.42 -34.20
N LEU A 198 2.24 -9.52 -33.22
CA LEU A 198 1.11 -9.36 -32.31
C LEU A 198 0.54 -7.95 -32.41
N GLU A 199 -0.79 -7.83 -32.38
CA GLU A 199 -1.49 -6.56 -32.21
C GLU A 199 -2.03 -6.47 -30.78
N ILE A 200 -1.65 -5.41 -30.07
CA ILE A 200 -2.04 -5.16 -28.68
C ILE A 200 -3.40 -4.45 -28.66
N LYS A 201 -4.41 -5.12 -28.13
CA LYS A 201 -5.80 -4.67 -28.22
C LYS A 201 -6.26 -3.92 -26.97
N ALA A 202 -6.10 -4.50 -25.79
CA ALA A 202 -6.73 -3.97 -24.58
C ALA A 202 -5.92 -4.24 -23.31
N PRO A 203 -6.01 -3.36 -22.29
CA PRO A 203 -5.51 -3.67 -20.96
C PRO A 203 -6.14 -4.96 -20.41
N CYS A 204 -5.37 -5.69 -19.62
CA CYS A 204 -5.83 -6.94 -19.04
C CYS A 204 -6.35 -6.72 -17.62
N SER A 205 -7.67 -6.60 -17.48
CA SER A 205 -8.30 -6.48 -16.17
C SER A 205 -8.04 -7.72 -15.32
N ARG A 206 -7.60 -7.51 -14.09
CA ARG A 206 -7.26 -8.55 -13.11
C ARG A 206 -8.45 -8.80 -12.19
N CYS A 207 -8.65 -10.06 -11.84
CA CYS A 207 -9.69 -10.49 -10.91
C CYS A 207 -9.05 -11.12 -9.67
N VAL A 208 -9.89 -11.49 -8.69
CA VAL A 208 -9.48 -12.06 -7.40
C VAL A 208 -8.50 -13.23 -7.50
N LEU A 209 -8.43 -13.92 -8.65
CA LEU A 209 -7.49 -15.01 -8.88
C LEU A 209 -6.03 -14.62 -8.64
N VAL A 210 -5.62 -13.39 -8.94
CA VAL A 210 -4.22 -12.97 -8.75
C VAL A 210 -3.82 -12.93 -7.27
N ASN A 211 -4.79 -12.92 -6.36
CA ASN A 211 -4.55 -12.94 -4.92
C ASN A 211 -4.25 -14.34 -4.39
N TYR A 212 -4.42 -15.37 -5.20
CA TYR A 212 -4.04 -16.72 -4.82
C TYR A 212 -2.55 -16.93 -5.12
N ASP A 213 -1.88 -17.67 -4.26
CA ASP A 213 -0.56 -18.21 -4.52
C ASP A 213 -0.70 -19.44 -5.44
N PRO A 214 -0.12 -19.43 -6.66
CA PRO A 214 -0.19 -20.56 -7.58
C PRO A 214 0.44 -21.85 -7.06
N SER A 215 1.34 -21.79 -6.07
CA SER A 215 2.03 -22.97 -5.53
C SER A 215 1.29 -23.62 -4.37
N THR A 216 0.56 -22.83 -3.58
CA THR A 216 -0.13 -23.29 -2.36
C THR A 216 -1.65 -23.25 -2.46
N ALA A 217 -2.20 -22.64 -3.51
CA ALA A 217 -3.63 -22.36 -3.67
C ALA A 217 -4.26 -21.53 -2.54
N LYS A 218 -3.46 -20.92 -1.65
CA LYS A 218 -3.94 -20.06 -0.57
C LYS A 218 -4.20 -18.66 -1.10
N LYS A 219 -5.32 -18.07 -0.68
CA LYS A 219 -5.66 -16.67 -0.96
C LYS A 219 -4.94 -15.77 0.03
N ALA A 220 -4.43 -14.63 -0.42
CA ALA A 220 -3.91 -13.58 0.45
C ALA A 220 -5.05 -12.91 1.24
N ASP A 221 -4.86 -12.74 2.55
CA ASP A 221 -5.85 -12.14 3.47
C ASP A 221 -6.02 -10.62 3.24
N ASN A 222 -4.94 -9.96 2.81
CA ASN A 222 -4.88 -8.52 2.58
C ASN A 222 -5.32 -8.08 1.17
N ASN A 223 -5.87 -9.01 0.36
CA ASN A 223 -6.29 -8.76 -1.01
C ASN A 223 -5.15 -8.36 -1.98
N GLU A 224 -3.89 -8.62 -1.63
CA GLU A 224 -2.72 -8.42 -2.51
C GLU A 224 -2.65 -9.48 -3.62
N PRO A 225 -2.16 -9.15 -4.84
CA PRO A 225 -1.66 -7.85 -5.29
C PRO A 225 -2.74 -6.86 -5.75
N LEU A 226 -4.02 -7.26 -5.78
CA LEU A 226 -5.09 -6.35 -6.23
C LEU A 226 -5.21 -5.10 -5.38
N ALA A 227 -5.04 -5.21 -4.06
CA ALA A 227 -5.07 -4.10 -3.13
C ALA A 227 -4.10 -2.99 -3.57
N THR A 228 -2.84 -3.34 -3.83
CA THR A 228 -1.87 -2.40 -4.35
C THR A 228 -2.21 -1.90 -5.76
N LEU A 229 -2.56 -2.78 -6.70
CA LEU A 229 -2.94 -2.37 -8.06
C LEU A 229 -4.12 -1.37 -8.07
N MET A 230 -5.10 -1.52 -7.17
CA MET A 230 -6.23 -0.59 -7.06
C MET A 230 -5.82 0.86 -6.80
N THR A 231 -4.65 1.07 -6.20
CA THR A 231 -4.17 2.42 -5.86
C THR A 231 -3.63 3.21 -7.05
N PHE A 232 -3.24 2.53 -8.15
CA PHE A 232 -2.56 3.19 -9.26
C PHE A 232 -2.82 2.58 -10.65
N ARG A 233 -3.67 1.55 -10.75
CA ARG A 233 -4.01 0.84 -12.01
C ARG A 233 -5.51 0.64 -12.22
N THR A 234 -6.33 1.35 -11.45
CA THR A 234 -7.79 1.34 -11.60
C THR A 234 -8.21 2.20 -12.78
N ASP A 235 -9.02 1.63 -13.66
CA ASP A 235 -9.61 2.31 -14.81
C ASP A 235 -10.45 3.51 -14.36
N LYS A 236 -10.29 4.65 -15.04
CA LYS A 236 -10.99 5.90 -14.69
C LYS A 236 -12.49 5.83 -14.98
N VAL A 237 -12.89 5.08 -16.00
CA VAL A 237 -14.29 4.99 -16.46
C VAL A 237 -15.01 3.86 -15.75
N ILE A 238 -14.33 2.75 -15.49
CA ILE A 238 -14.89 1.56 -14.84
C ILE A 238 -14.08 1.26 -13.57
N PRO A 239 -14.42 1.85 -12.40
CA PRO A 239 -13.63 1.72 -11.17
C PRO A 239 -13.45 0.30 -10.63
N THR A 240 -14.23 -0.67 -11.14
CA THR A 240 -14.08 -2.09 -10.82
C THR A 240 -13.02 -2.81 -11.66
N ASN A 241 -12.53 -2.17 -12.74
CA ASN A 241 -11.49 -2.71 -13.60
C ASN A 241 -10.10 -2.26 -13.14
N VAL A 242 -9.36 -3.19 -12.56
CA VAL A 242 -7.96 -3.00 -12.16
C VAL A 242 -7.07 -3.67 -13.19
N ASN A 243 -6.17 -2.94 -13.85
CA ASN A 243 -5.49 -3.41 -15.06
C ASN A 243 -3.99 -3.70 -14.85
N PHE A 244 -3.54 -4.88 -15.26
CA PHE A 244 -2.12 -5.24 -15.26
C PHE A 244 -1.82 -6.22 -16.38
N GLY A 245 -0.90 -5.83 -17.27
CA GLY A 245 -0.63 -6.55 -18.52
C GLY A 245 -1.55 -6.15 -19.67
N MET A 246 -1.20 -6.63 -20.85
CA MET A 246 -1.82 -6.28 -22.12
C MET A 246 -2.29 -7.53 -22.88
N ASN A 247 -3.52 -7.49 -23.35
CA ASN A 247 -4.09 -8.52 -24.22
C ASN A 247 -3.72 -8.27 -25.68
N ALA A 248 -3.33 -9.33 -26.37
CA ALA A 248 -2.90 -9.27 -27.76
C ALA A 248 -3.60 -10.34 -28.62
N ILE A 249 -3.72 -10.05 -29.91
CA ILE A 249 -4.09 -11.01 -30.95
C ILE A 249 -2.88 -11.31 -31.83
N VAL A 250 -2.88 -12.50 -32.43
CA VAL A 250 -1.79 -12.97 -33.30
C VAL A 250 -2.10 -12.56 -34.73
N VAL A 251 -1.26 -11.70 -35.30
CA VAL A 251 -1.38 -11.21 -36.69
C VAL A 251 -0.59 -12.09 -37.64
N LYS A 252 0.55 -12.61 -37.18
CA LYS A 252 1.39 -13.54 -37.94
C LYS A 252 1.83 -14.68 -37.00
N GLU A 253 1.49 -15.90 -37.38
CA GLU A 253 1.92 -17.12 -36.68
C GLU A 253 3.42 -17.39 -36.90
N GLY A 254 4.02 -18.16 -36.01
CA GLY A 254 5.43 -18.51 -36.09
C GLY A 254 6.02 -18.96 -34.75
N ILE A 255 7.34 -19.10 -34.72
CA ILE A 255 8.07 -19.50 -33.51
C ILE A 255 8.55 -18.27 -32.75
N VAL A 256 8.37 -18.31 -31.42
CA VAL A 256 9.06 -17.44 -30.46
C VAL A 256 10.02 -18.26 -29.61
N ARG A 257 11.14 -17.65 -29.23
CA ARG A 257 12.17 -18.22 -28.36
C ARG A 257 12.49 -17.25 -27.23
N GLN A 258 12.75 -17.80 -26.06
CA GLN A 258 13.30 -17.02 -24.95
C GLN A 258 14.61 -16.36 -25.41
N GLY A 259 14.73 -15.05 -25.19
CA GLY A 259 15.82 -14.23 -25.66
C GLY A 259 15.58 -13.52 -27.00
N ASP A 260 14.50 -13.85 -27.73
CA ASP A 260 14.15 -13.14 -28.97
C ASP A 260 13.97 -11.64 -28.69
N GLN A 261 14.43 -10.81 -29.64
CA GLN A 261 14.23 -9.37 -29.55
C GLN A 261 12.74 -9.02 -29.70
N VAL A 262 12.31 -8.03 -28.91
CA VAL A 262 10.97 -7.46 -28.99
C VAL A 262 11.05 -6.12 -29.73
N GLU A 263 10.61 -6.12 -30.99
CA GLU A 263 10.52 -4.94 -31.82
C GLU A 263 9.13 -4.32 -31.71
N VAL A 264 9.05 -3.03 -31.36
CA VAL A 264 7.78 -2.29 -31.37
C VAL A 264 7.61 -1.68 -32.76
N LEU A 265 6.67 -2.21 -33.54
CA LEU A 265 6.40 -1.79 -34.92
C LEU A 265 5.48 -0.56 -34.97
N GLU A 266 4.57 -0.44 -34.02
CA GLU A 266 3.63 0.66 -33.93
C GLU A 266 3.29 0.96 -32.46
N HIS A 267 3.13 2.24 -32.13
CA HIS A 267 2.74 2.71 -30.81
C HIS A 267 1.29 3.22 -30.77
N ARG A 268 0.72 3.27 -29.57
CA ARG A 268 -0.56 3.90 -29.24
C ARG A 268 -0.43 4.75 -27.99
N THR A 269 -1.40 5.63 -27.77
CA THR A 269 -1.55 6.33 -26.50
C THR A 269 -1.93 5.32 -25.41
N PRO A 270 -1.14 5.20 -24.32
CA PRO A 270 -1.49 4.33 -23.20
C PRO A 270 -2.66 4.90 -22.40
N GLU A 271 -3.41 4.02 -21.72
CA GLU A 271 -4.44 4.45 -20.79
C GLU A 271 -3.84 5.20 -19.61
N THR A 272 -4.54 6.24 -19.14
CA THR A 272 -4.07 7.02 -17.99
C THR A 272 -4.70 6.51 -16.71
N TYR A 273 -3.87 6.02 -15.79
CA TYR A 273 -4.29 5.63 -14.45
C TYR A 273 -3.85 6.70 -13.45
N PRO A 274 -4.74 7.20 -12.57
CA PRO A 274 -4.34 8.11 -11.52
C PRO A 274 -3.48 7.35 -10.49
N ASP A 275 -2.18 7.66 -10.40
CA ASP A 275 -1.33 7.27 -9.26
C ASP A 275 -1.55 8.31 -8.16
N GLN A 276 -1.99 7.88 -6.98
CA GLN A 276 -2.26 8.80 -5.86
C GLN A 276 -0.97 9.30 -5.20
N ARG A 277 0.19 8.76 -5.56
CA ARG A 277 1.48 9.17 -5.01
C ARG A 277 2.09 10.31 -5.81
N VAL A 278 2.79 11.17 -5.10
CA VAL A 278 3.58 12.26 -5.70
C VAL A 278 5.04 11.98 -5.41
N ALA A 279 5.86 11.99 -6.46
CA ALA A 279 7.31 12.01 -6.31
C ALA A 279 7.74 13.40 -5.88
N LEU A 280 8.39 13.48 -4.72
CA LEU A 280 8.82 14.71 -4.09
C LEU A 280 10.35 14.79 -4.12
N THR A 281 10.89 15.81 -4.76
CA THR A 281 12.33 16.10 -4.76
C THR A 281 12.66 17.03 -3.60
N CYS A 282 13.63 16.63 -2.77
CA CYS A 282 14.17 17.46 -1.70
C CYS A 282 14.91 18.65 -2.32
N VAL A 283 14.43 19.87 -2.09
CA VAL A 283 15.01 21.11 -2.63
C VAL A 283 15.77 21.92 -1.59
N LYS A 284 15.49 21.68 -0.30
CA LYS A 284 16.17 22.36 0.82
C LYS A 284 16.32 21.40 1.99
N ARG A 285 17.48 21.47 2.66
CA ARG A 285 17.79 20.77 3.91
C ARG A 285 18.44 21.76 4.88
N GLU A 286 17.87 21.91 6.07
CA GLU A 286 18.30 22.92 7.05
C GLU A 286 18.30 22.36 8.46
N ILE A 287 19.42 22.50 9.18
CA ILE A 287 19.49 22.16 10.61
C ILE A 287 18.87 23.33 11.38
N ILE A 288 17.75 23.09 12.04
CA ILE A 288 16.96 24.15 12.71
C ILE A 288 17.13 24.18 14.24
N ALA A 289 17.62 23.09 14.82
CA ALA A 289 17.97 22.95 16.23
C ALA A 289 18.83 21.70 16.43
N LYS A 290 19.29 21.48 17.67
CA LYS A 290 19.92 20.22 18.07
C LYS A 290 19.00 19.04 17.73
N ASP A 291 19.55 18.06 17.01
CA ASP A 291 18.84 16.86 16.58
C ASP A 291 17.57 17.12 15.75
N PHE A 292 17.46 18.27 15.08
CA PHE A 292 16.25 18.68 14.35
C PHE A 292 16.59 19.29 12.98
N VAL A 293 16.04 18.70 11.91
CA VAL A 293 16.31 19.11 10.52
C VAL A 293 14.99 19.32 9.77
N SER A 294 14.89 20.41 9.02
CA SER A 294 13.81 20.66 8.06
C SER A 294 14.21 20.21 6.66
N PHE A 295 13.26 19.59 5.96
CA PHE A 295 13.39 19.17 4.56
C PHE A 295 12.22 19.75 3.77
N SER A 296 12.52 20.56 2.73
CA SER A 296 11.51 21.14 1.84
C SER A 296 11.50 20.40 0.51
N PHE A 297 10.31 20.19 -0.02
CA PHE A 297 10.08 19.36 -1.19
C PHE A 297 9.24 20.06 -2.25
N LYS A 298 9.59 19.84 -3.52
CA LYS A 298 8.74 20.13 -4.68
C LYS A 298 8.29 18.84 -5.33
N ALA A 299 7.08 18.85 -5.88
CA ALA A 299 6.66 17.80 -6.79
C ALA A 299 7.57 17.78 -8.04
N GLN A 300 7.87 16.59 -8.56
CA GLN A 300 8.54 16.47 -9.85
C GLN A 300 7.68 17.07 -10.97
N LYS A 301 8.35 17.52 -12.05
CA LYS A 301 7.77 18.28 -13.18
C LYS A 301 6.37 17.79 -13.58
N ASP A 302 5.48 18.74 -13.85
CA ASP A 302 4.09 18.56 -14.30
C ASP A 302 3.10 18.03 -13.25
N THR A 303 3.50 17.90 -11.98
CA THR A 303 2.59 17.54 -10.87
C THR A 303 2.43 18.72 -9.90
N ALA A 304 1.18 19.13 -9.63
CA ALA A 304 0.89 20.11 -8.59
C ALA A 304 0.86 19.44 -7.20
N LEU A 305 1.37 20.13 -6.17
CA LEU A 305 1.18 19.71 -4.80
C LEU A 305 -0.30 19.82 -4.43
N ALA A 306 -0.83 18.83 -3.71
CA ALA A 306 -2.19 18.87 -3.22
C ALA A 306 -2.35 19.98 -2.15
N PRO A 307 -3.49 20.69 -2.10
CA PRO A 307 -3.75 21.62 -1.00
C PRO A 307 -3.88 20.85 0.33
N TYR A 308 -3.61 21.53 1.44
CA TYR A 308 -3.75 21.00 2.79
C TYR A 308 -4.16 22.11 3.77
N LEU A 309 -4.58 21.73 4.97
CA LEU A 309 -4.90 22.66 6.05
C LEU A 309 -3.75 22.77 7.06
N PRO A 310 -3.50 23.95 7.66
CA PRO A 310 -2.37 24.14 8.58
C PRO A 310 -2.46 23.21 9.78
N GLY A 311 -1.46 22.35 9.97
CA GLY A 311 -1.45 21.31 11.01
C GLY A 311 -1.54 19.87 10.48
N GLN A 312 -1.96 19.66 9.22
CA GLN A 312 -2.01 18.33 8.63
C GLN A 312 -0.62 17.70 8.41
N TYR A 313 -0.59 16.37 8.37
CA TYR A 313 0.61 15.59 8.11
C TYR A 313 0.70 15.08 6.67
N LEU A 314 1.93 14.84 6.24
CA LEU A 314 2.28 14.21 4.97
C LEU A 314 2.73 12.76 5.23
N PRO A 315 2.01 11.75 4.70
CA PRO A 315 2.51 10.39 4.64
C PRO A 315 3.65 10.29 3.62
N ILE A 316 4.82 9.85 4.06
CA ILE A 316 5.99 9.62 3.21
C ILE A 316 6.39 8.14 3.24
N ARG A 317 6.91 7.65 2.12
CA ARG A 317 7.45 6.31 1.95
C ARG A 317 8.91 6.37 1.52
N ILE A 318 9.74 5.58 2.17
CA ILE A 318 11.18 5.54 1.98
C ILE A 318 11.62 4.08 1.87
N ALA A 319 12.46 3.79 0.88
CA ALA A 319 13.15 2.51 0.78
C ALA A 319 14.40 2.52 1.68
N ILE A 320 14.43 1.68 2.70
CA ILE A 320 15.56 1.50 3.62
C ILE A 320 15.98 0.03 3.55
N ASN A 321 17.19 -0.24 3.07
CA ASN A 321 17.74 -1.60 2.92
C ASN A 321 16.83 -2.56 2.13
N GLY A 322 16.18 -2.07 1.07
CA GLY A 322 15.25 -2.85 0.25
C GLY A 322 13.82 -2.98 0.80
N ASN A 323 13.56 -2.51 2.02
CA ASN A 323 12.23 -2.50 2.63
C ASN A 323 11.59 -1.11 2.51
N ILE A 324 10.31 -1.06 2.15
CA ILE A 324 9.56 0.21 2.14
C ILE A 324 9.00 0.48 3.52
N VAL A 325 9.45 1.58 4.13
CA VAL A 325 8.99 2.06 5.42
C VAL A 325 8.18 3.33 5.22
N GLU A 326 7.01 3.39 5.85
CA GLU A 326 6.12 4.56 5.79
C GLU A 326 6.06 5.29 7.13
N ARG A 327 6.06 6.63 7.11
CA ARG A 327 5.83 7.47 8.29
C ARG A 327 5.04 8.72 7.92
N CYS A 328 4.38 9.29 8.92
CA CYS A 328 3.69 10.57 8.80
C CYS A 328 4.53 11.66 9.49
N TYR A 329 4.72 12.80 8.81
CA TYR A 329 5.32 13.98 9.40
C TYR A 329 4.41 15.18 9.17
N THR A 330 4.15 15.97 10.20
CA THR A 330 3.40 17.21 10.07
C THR A 330 4.10 18.18 9.13
N LEU A 331 3.33 18.75 8.20
CA LEU A 331 3.82 19.82 7.36
C LEU A 331 4.01 21.05 8.24
N SER A 332 5.25 21.51 8.33
CA SER A 332 5.64 22.72 9.06
C SER A 332 5.51 23.99 8.21
N SER A 333 5.52 23.88 6.88
CA SER A 333 5.23 24.99 5.96
C SER A 333 3.77 25.45 6.04
N SER A 334 3.50 26.67 5.61
CA SER A 334 2.14 27.15 5.35
C SER A 334 1.57 26.55 4.05
N PRO A 335 0.26 26.24 3.96
CA PRO A 335 -0.38 25.81 2.72
C PRO A 335 -0.29 26.79 1.56
N LEU A 336 0.08 28.05 1.83
CA LEU A 336 0.27 29.09 0.81
C LEU A 336 1.66 29.02 0.16
N GLU A 337 2.58 28.23 0.71
CA GLU A 337 3.90 27.99 0.12
C GLU A 337 3.81 27.00 -1.06
N GLN A 338 4.72 27.13 -2.02
CA GLN A 338 4.80 26.23 -3.19
C GLN A 338 5.60 24.94 -2.90
N GLU A 339 5.92 24.68 -1.64
CA GLU A 339 6.76 23.58 -1.19
C GLU A 339 6.12 22.91 0.03
N TYR A 340 6.28 21.60 0.15
CA TYR A 340 6.00 20.89 1.40
C TYR A 340 7.25 20.89 2.25
N THR A 341 7.19 21.42 3.47
CA THR A 341 8.31 21.31 4.42
C THR A 341 7.92 20.45 5.61
N ILE A 342 8.61 19.33 5.80
CA ILE A 342 8.54 18.56 7.05
C ILE A 342 9.74 18.92 7.91
N SER A 343 9.54 18.92 9.22
CA SER A 343 10.63 19.11 10.17
C SER A 343 10.71 17.91 11.09
N VAL A 344 11.88 17.28 11.14
CA VAL A 344 12.07 15.96 11.74
C VAL A 344 13.08 16.05 12.88
N LYS A 345 12.63 15.71 14.09
CA LYS A 345 13.51 15.51 15.25
C LYS A 345 14.03 14.06 15.26
N ARG A 346 15.32 13.85 15.54
CA ARG A 346 15.85 12.51 15.78
C ARG A 346 15.20 11.92 17.03
N ILE A 347 14.90 10.64 16.94
CA ILE A 347 14.42 9.85 18.05
C ILE A 347 15.47 8.75 18.28
N GLU A 348 15.84 8.53 19.53
CA GLU A 348 16.73 7.44 19.91
C GLU A 348 16.17 6.13 19.36
N GLN A 349 17.01 5.36 18.64
CA GLN A 349 16.62 4.12 17.93
C GLN A 349 15.53 4.29 16.85
N GLY A 350 15.17 5.53 16.46
CA GLY A 350 14.18 5.77 15.43
C GLY A 350 14.68 5.40 14.03
N THR A 351 13.96 4.53 13.31
CA THR A 351 14.37 4.06 11.97
C THR A 351 14.37 5.18 10.93
N VAL A 352 13.21 5.81 10.70
CA VAL A 352 13.03 6.76 9.60
C VAL A 352 13.57 8.15 9.93
N SER A 353 13.39 8.62 11.17
CA SER A 353 13.93 9.92 11.59
C SER A 353 15.45 9.96 11.49
N ASN A 354 16.15 8.89 11.91
CA ASN A 354 17.59 8.83 11.76
C ASN A 354 17.99 8.68 10.29
N TRP A 355 17.32 7.80 9.53
CA TRP A 355 17.60 7.65 8.10
C TRP A 355 17.50 8.98 7.33
N LEU A 356 16.44 9.77 7.58
CA LEU A 356 16.25 11.07 6.94
C LEU A 356 17.40 12.03 7.26
N HIS A 357 17.86 12.06 8.50
CA HIS A 357 18.99 12.92 8.87
C HIS A 357 20.31 12.47 8.24
N ASP A 358 20.54 11.16 8.23
CA ASP A 358 21.81 10.55 7.82
C ASP A 358 21.95 10.44 6.29
N ASN A 359 20.84 10.26 5.56
CA ASN A 359 20.88 9.87 4.15
C ASN A 359 20.20 10.87 3.22
N LEU A 360 19.11 11.54 3.63
CA LEU A 360 18.36 12.40 2.72
C LEU A 360 19.12 13.71 2.45
N GLN A 361 19.46 13.95 1.19
CA GLN A 361 20.14 15.15 0.70
C GLN A 361 19.27 15.94 -0.29
N VAL A 362 19.69 17.18 -0.57
CA VAL A 362 19.08 17.98 -1.64
C VAL A 362 19.32 17.28 -2.98
N GLY A 363 18.27 17.16 -3.79
CA GLY A 363 18.25 16.42 -5.05
C GLY A 363 17.65 15.02 -4.95
N ASP A 364 17.58 14.44 -3.75
CA ASP A 364 16.98 13.12 -3.55
C ASP A 364 15.47 13.16 -3.73
N THR A 365 14.90 12.01 -4.11
CA THR A 365 13.47 11.84 -4.29
C THR A 365 12.88 10.90 -3.24
N ILE A 366 11.78 11.32 -2.62
CA ILE A 366 10.93 10.49 -1.78
C ILE A 366 9.53 10.37 -2.40
N TRP A 367 8.76 9.39 -1.95
CA TRP A 367 7.36 9.25 -2.36
C TRP A 367 6.45 9.73 -1.24
N SER A 368 5.41 10.48 -1.58
CA SER A 368 4.36 10.84 -0.64
C SER A 368 2.98 10.45 -1.15
N GLU A 369 2.05 10.29 -0.21
CA GLU A 369 0.62 10.40 -0.50
C GLU A 369 0.20 11.88 -0.43
N LYS A 370 -1.11 12.14 -0.47
CA LYS A 370 -1.66 13.48 -0.20
C LYS A 370 -1.59 13.79 1.30
N PRO A 371 -1.46 15.07 1.68
CA PRO A 371 -1.61 15.48 3.07
C PRO A 371 -2.95 15.03 3.67
N SER A 372 -2.95 14.69 4.96
CA SER A 372 -4.11 14.20 5.70
C SER A 372 -3.96 14.52 7.19
N GLY A 373 -5.02 14.32 7.97
CA GLY A 373 -5.04 14.57 9.41
C GLY A 373 -6.24 15.41 9.83
N GLN A 374 -6.66 15.20 11.08
CA GLN A 374 -7.80 15.89 11.71
C GLN A 374 -7.37 17.02 12.65
N PHE A 375 -6.07 17.17 12.89
CA PHE A 375 -5.55 18.30 13.66
C PHE A 375 -5.14 19.41 12.71
N TYR A 376 -6.01 20.39 12.54
CA TYR A 376 -5.73 21.54 11.70
C TYR A 376 -6.45 22.79 12.20
N LEU A 377 -5.94 23.94 11.78
CA LEU A 377 -6.60 25.22 12.01
C LEU A 377 -7.90 25.28 11.21
N GLU A 378 -9.04 25.46 11.88
CA GLU A 378 -10.33 25.53 11.20
C GLU A 378 -10.50 26.90 10.53
N PRO A 379 -10.80 26.96 9.22
CA PRO A 379 -11.04 28.22 8.55
C PRO A 379 -12.34 28.87 9.04
N HIS A 380 -12.33 30.20 9.23
CA HIS A 380 -13.49 31.07 9.51
C HIS A 380 -13.94 31.27 10.98
N LYS A 381 -13.06 31.09 11.96
CA LYS A 381 -13.30 31.51 13.34
C LYS A 381 -12.47 32.76 13.67
N HIS A 382 -13.08 33.95 13.61
CA HIS A 382 -12.50 35.23 14.06
C HIS A 382 -12.31 35.21 15.59
N GLN A 383 -11.24 34.58 16.07
CA GLN A 383 -11.08 34.21 17.48
C GLN A 383 -9.62 34.25 17.92
N ASN A 384 -9.41 34.44 19.22
CA ASN A 384 -8.09 34.37 19.81
C ASN A 384 -7.56 32.94 19.74
N THR A 385 -6.29 32.76 19.40
CA THR A 385 -5.70 31.44 19.17
C THR A 385 -4.50 31.24 20.07
N LEU A 386 -4.51 30.13 20.81
CA LEU A 386 -3.38 29.68 21.62
C LEU A 386 -2.72 28.49 20.92
N LEU A 387 -1.49 28.68 20.45
CA LEU A 387 -0.63 27.63 19.89
C LEU A 387 0.34 27.17 20.98
N LEU A 388 0.16 25.96 21.50
CA LEU A 388 0.91 25.45 22.65
C LEU A 388 1.63 24.15 22.26
N SER A 389 2.95 24.13 22.37
CA SER A 389 3.72 22.94 21.97
C SER A 389 4.89 22.58 22.87
N ALA A 390 5.33 21.33 22.74
CA ALA A 390 6.59 20.86 23.33
C ALA A 390 7.37 19.98 22.35
N GLY A 391 8.70 20.16 22.30
CA GLY A 391 9.60 19.35 21.47
C GLY A 391 9.22 19.34 19.98
N SER A 392 9.08 18.17 19.36
CA SER A 392 8.70 18.07 17.94
C SER A 392 7.27 18.54 17.65
N GLY A 393 6.44 18.71 18.67
CA GLY A 393 5.07 19.20 18.51
C GLY A 393 4.96 20.66 18.05
N VAL A 394 6.09 21.36 17.92
CA VAL A 394 6.15 22.69 17.31
C VAL A 394 5.74 22.69 15.84
N THR A 395 5.86 21.56 15.13
CA THR A 395 5.71 21.51 13.67
C THR A 395 4.31 21.87 13.19
N PRO A 396 3.20 21.34 13.74
CA PRO A 396 1.87 21.87 13.43
C PRO A 396 1.73 23.34 13.81
N MET A 397 2.31 23.76 14.95
CA MET A 397 2.17 25.14 15.43
C MET A 397 2.83 26.13 14.47
N MET A 398 3.98 25.80 13.90
CA MET A 398 4.62 26.64 12.88
C MET A 398 3.78 26.74 11.61
N SER A 399 3.17 25.64 11.16
CA SER A 399 2.26 25.66 10.02
C SER A 399 1.07 26.58 10.27
N MET A 400 0.45 26.49 11.44
CA MET A 400 -0.67 27.34 11.86
C MET A 400 -0.25 28.81 12.00
N LEU A 401 0.86 29.10 12.70
CA LEU A 401 1.41 30.44 12.90
C LEU A 401 1.71 31.13 11.57
N ARG A 402 2.45 30.46 10.67
CA ARG A 402 2.77 31.01 9.33
C ARG A 402 1.51 31.30 8.51
N SER A 403 0.50 30.44 8.61
CA SER A 403 -0.76 30.60 7.89
C SER A 403 -1.58 31.77 8.44
N LEU A 404 -1.72 31.87 9.76
CA LEU A 404 -2.40 33.00 10.42
C LEU A 404 -1.73 34.34 10.10
N ILE A 405 -0.40 34.41 10.09
CA ILE A 405 0.35 35.62 9.69
C ILE A 405 0.06 35.97 8.22
N SER A 406 0.13 34.97 7.33
CA SER A 406 -0.09 35.18 5.89
C SER A 406 -1.52 35.65 5.58
N GLU A 407 -2.50 35.17 6.36
CA GLU A 407 -3.90 35.57 6.29
C GLU A 407 -4.20 36.89 7.02
N LYS A 408 -3.20 37.50 7.68
CA LYS A 408 -3.32 38.69 8.53
C LYS A 408 -4.30 38.51 9.69
N ASN A 409 -4.40 37.29 10.22
CA ASN A 409 -5.22 36.91 11.36
C ASN A 409 -4.34 36.71 12.61
N THR A 410 -3.70 37.78 13.07
CA THR A 410 -2.70 37.75 14.16
C THR A 410 -3.23 38.28 15.49
N GLN A 411 -4.43 38.87 15.51
CA GLN A 411 -5.01 39.44 16.72
C GLN A 411 -5.34 38.35 17.76
N GLY A 412 -4.82 38.53 18.98
CA GLY A 412 -5.04 37.57 20.06
C GLY A 412 -4.30 36.23 19.85
N LEU A 413 -3.29 36.21 18.98
CA LEU A 413 -2.45 35.04 18.76
C LEU A 413 -1.36 34.94 19.83
N THR A 414 -1.36 33.83 20.54
CA THR A 414 -0.38 33.52 21.57
C THR A 414 0.30 32.20 21.27
N PHE A 415 1.63 32.16 21.32
CA PHE A 415 2.45 31.01 21.02
C PHE A 415 3.32 30.65 22.21
N TYR A 416 3.20 29.42 22.70
CA TYR A 416 4.06 28.86 23.74
C TYR A 416 4.79 27.63 23.21
N HIS A 417 6.11 27.59 23.41
CA HIS A 417 6.92 26.42 23.10
C HIS A 417 7.83 26.00 24.25
N TYR A 418 7.74 24.72 24.63
CA TYR A 418 8.52 24.12 25.69
C TYR A 418 9.62 23.21 25.13
N CYS A 419 10.86 23.46 25.54
CA CYS A 419 11.99 22.61 25.19
C CYS A 419 12.98 22.49 26.36
N LYS A 420 14.07 21.73 26.19
CA LYS A 420 15.01 21.42 27.28
C LYS A 420 15.98 22.57 27.50
N THR A 421 16.73 22.94 26.45
CA THR A 421 17.80 23.94 26.49
C THR A 421 17.68 24.93 25.33
N GLN A 422 18.46 26.02 25.36
CA GLN A 422 18.52 26.99 24.27
C GLN A 422 18.80 26.36 22.89
N THR A 423 19.63 25.32 22.85
CA THR A 423 19.98 24.63 21.59
C THR A 423 18.87 23.72 21.05
N ASP A 424 17.85 23.44 21.87
CA ASP A 424 16.69 22.64 21.48
C ASP A 424 15.56 23.48 20.87
N ILE A 425 15.67 24.81 20.83
CA ILE A 425 14.62 25.70 20.30
C ILE A 425 14.61 25.61 18.76
N PRO A 426 13.63 24.92 18.16
CA PRO A 426 13.50 24.89 16.71
C PRO A 426 12.98 26.25 16.20
N PHE A 427 13.45 26.68 15.03
CA PHE A 427 13.02 27.94 14.40
C PHE A 427 13.31 29.21 15.23
N ALA A 428 14.31 29.17 16.14
CA ALA A 428 14.58 30.28 17.06
C ALA A 428 14.76 31.64 16.36
N ALA A 429 15.52 31.68 15.26
CA ALA A 429 15.74 32.91 14.49
C ALA A 429 14.46 33.44 13.85
N GLU A 430 13.64 32.55 13.29
CA GLU A 430 12.37 32.90 12.66
C GLU A 430 11.35 33.39 13.70
N LEU A 431 11.23 32.72 14.84
CA LEU A 431 10.33 33.14 15.93
C LEU A 431 10.71 34.53 16.47
N ALA A 432 12.02 34.81 16.61
CA ALA A 432 12.49 36.13 17.01
C ALA A 432 12.22 37.21 15.94
N GLU A 433 12.29 36.85 14.65
CA GLU A 433 11.91 37.74 13.56
C GLU A 433 10.41 38.01 13.53
N ILE A 434 9.57 36.99 13.68
CA ILE A 434 8.11 37.12 13.78
C ILE A 434 7.76 38.06 14.93
N GLN A 435 8.33 37.85 16.13
CA GLN A 435 8.05 38.71 17.28
C GLN A 435 8.42 40.19 17.04
N ARG A 436 9.50 40.47 16.30
CA ARG A 436 9.89 41.85 15.94
C ARG A 436 8.96 42.47 14.91
N ASN A 437 8.53 41.69 13.92
CA ASN A 437 7.71 42.18 12.81
C ASN A 437 6.22 42.25 13.17
N HIS A 438 5.78 41.44 14.14
CA HIS A 438 4.42 41.32 14.61
C HIS A 438 4.37 41.44 16.15
N PRO A 439 4.56 42.65 16.70
CA PRO A 439 4.56 42.86 18.15
C PRO A 439 3.22 42.54 18.82
N GLU A 440 2.13 42.40 18.06
CA GLU A 440 0.83 41.95 18.54
C GLU A 440 0.76 40.45 18.85
N ILE A 441 1.66 39.64 18.28
CA ILE A 441 1.75 38.20 18.57
C ILE A 441 2.58 38.03 19.83
N SER A 442 2.07 37.27 20.79
CA SER A 442 2.78 36.96 22.03
C SER A 442 3.51 35.63 21.90
N ILE A 443 4.84 35.65 21.72
CA ILE A 443 5.67 34.45 21.61
C ILE A 443 6.46 34.21 22.90
N HIS A 444 6.29 33.02 23.45
CA HIS A 444 6.89 32.61 24.72
C HIS A 444 7.63 31.28 24.57
N ILE A 445 8.91 31.30 24.89
CA ILE A 445 9.75 30.10 24.93
C ILE A 445 10.02 29.74 26.39
N CYS A 446 9.82 28.48 26.72
CA CYS A 446 9.98 27.94 28.07
C CYS A 446 11.07 26.87 28.08
N LEU A 447 12.14 27.12 28.84
CA LEU A 447 13.24 26.15 29.01
C LEU A 447 13.04 25.34 30.30
N THR A 448 13.04 24.02 30.17
CA THR A 448 12.74 23.09 31.28
C THR A 448 13.97 22.61 32.04
N GLN A 449 15.16 22.75 31.46
CA GLN A 449 16.44 22.27 32.03
C GLN A 449 17.54 23.33 32.00
N ASP A 450 17.23 24.54 31.54
CA ASP A 450 18.17 25.66 31.47
C ASP A 450 17.80 26.73 32.50
N ASN A 451 18.82 27.32 33.11
CA ASN A 451 18.68 28.44 34.06
C ASN A 451 18.90 29.80 33.37
N ASP A 452 18.91 29.83 32.04
CA ASP A 452 19.07 31.04 31.24
C ASP A 452 17.93 32.03 31.47
N THR A 453 18.13 33.03 32.32
CA THR A 453 17.13 34.05 32.66
C THR A 453 16.77 35.02 31.52
N SER A 454 17.27 34.80 30.30
CA SER A 454 16.89 35.61 29.14
C SER A 454 15.44 35.36 28.67
N HIS A 455 14.83 34.26 29.09
CA HIS A 455 13.42 33.95 28.82
C HIS A 455 12.52 34.31 29.99
N ALA A 456 11.28 34.74 29.69
CA ALA A 456 10.33 35.14 30.73
C ALA A 456 9.76 33.96 31.54
N TYR A 457 9.88 32.73 31.04
CA TYR A 457 9.25 31.54 31.61
C TYR A 457 10.23 30.37 31.71
N HIS A 458 10.19 29.67 32.85
CA HIS A 458 11.12 28.59 33.20
C HIS A 458 10.41 27.41 33.83
N GLY A 459 10.96 26.21 33.61
CA GLY A 459 10.46 24.99 34.22
C GLY A 459 9.33 24.33 33.43
N ARG A 460 8.71 23.32 34.05
CA ARG A 460 7.62 22.56 33.43
C ARG A 460 6.36 23.42 33.37
N ILE A 461 5.48 23.12 32.41
CA ILE A 461 4.17 23.75 32.25
C ILE A 461 3.40 23.79 33.58
N CYS A 462 2.95 24.99 33.96
CA CYS A 462 2.23 25.26 35.20
C CYS A 462 1.19 26.39 34.99
N SER A 463 0.35 26.61 35.99
CA SER A 463 -0.73 27.62 35.95
C SER A 463 -0.21 29.04 35.75
N GLU A 464 0.96 29.36 36.32
CA GLU A 464 1.54 30.71 36.28
C GLU A 464 1.92 31.13 34.85
N HIS A 465 2.30 30.17 34.01
CA HIS A 465 2.62 30.45 32.60
C HIS A 465 1.41 30.96 31.81
N PHE A 466 0.20 30.67 32.26
CA PHE A 466 -1.03 31.07 31.59
C PHE A 466 -1.72 32.27 32.27
N ALA A 467 -1.08 32.91 33.26
CA ALA A 467 -1.69 33.98 34.04
C ALA A 467 -2.15 35.19 33.20
N ASN A 468 -1.51 35.42 32.05
CA ASN A 468 -1.83 36.52 31.14
C ASN A 468 -2.88 36.14 30.07
N ILE A 469 -3.34 34.88 30.04
CA ILE A 469 -4.35 34.43 29.09
C ILE A 469 -5.73 34.56 29.72
N ASN A 470 -6.54 35.46 29.17
CA ASN A 470 -7.94 35.55 29.55
C ASN A 470 -8.79 34.62 28.66
N ILE A 471 -9.02 33.39 29.12
CA ILE A 471 -9.74 32.35 28.37
C ILE A 471 -11.19 32.76 27.99
N GLN A 472 -11.77 33.73 28.72
CA GLN A 472 -13.10 34.27 28.41
C GLN A 472 -13.15 35.01 27.06
N ASP A 473 -12.01 35.37 26.48
CA ASP A 473 -11.93 36.05 25.17
C ASP A 473 -12.04 35.07 23.98
N ASN A 474 -12.83 34.00 24.14
CA ASN A 474 -13.16 33.04 23.09
C ASN A 474 -11.94 32.33 22.47
N TYR A 475 -10.97 31.94 23.30
CA TYR A 475 -9.76 31.25 22.84
C TYR A 475 -10.05 29.86 22.26
N HIS A 476 -9.34 29.52 21.19
CA HIS A 476 -9.14 28.15 20.72
C HIS A 476 -7.69 27.73 20.99
N ALA A 477 -7.50 26.65 21.75
CA ALA A 477 -6.19 26.13 22.09
C ALA A 477 -5.85 24.94 21.20
N TYR A 478 -4.76 25.05 20.45
CA TYR A 478 -4.15 23.96 19.69
C TYR A 478 -2.92 23.49 20.44
N VAL A 479 -2.94 22.24 20.91
CA VAL A 479 -1.95 21.70 21.84
C VAL A 479 -1.25 20.48 21.25
N CYS A 480 0.08 20.51 21.24
CA CYS A 480 0.86 19.44 20.66
C CYS A 480 2.19 19.19 21.36
N GLY A 481 2.32 18.04 22.02
CA GLY A 481 3.54 17.62 22.71
C GLY A 481 3.51 16.13 23.08
N SER A 482 4.25 15.76 24.13
CA SER A 482 4.15 14.43 24.72
C SER A 482 2.79 14.22 25.39
N SER A 483 2.38 12.97 25.61
CA SER A 483 1.10 12.67 26.28
C SER A 483 0.97 13.37 27.63
N GLY A 484 2.01 13.32 28.46
CA GLY A 484 2.02 14.00 29.76
C GLY A 484 1.90 15.53 29.63
N PHE A 485 2.54 16.13 28.63
CA PHE A 485 2.43 17.56 28.37
C PHE A 485 1.01 17.95 27.96
N ASN A 486 0.41 17.22 27.01
CA ASN A 486 -0.94 17.48 26.54
C ASN A 486 -1.97 17.33 27.65
N GLN A 487 -1.84 16.29 28.50
CA GLN A 487 -2.74 16.09 29.63
C GLN A 487 -2.67 17.24 30.63
N ILE A 488 -1.46 17.65 31.04
CA ILE A 488 -1.30 18.77 31.98
C ILE A 488 -1.85 20.06 31.38
N ALA A 489 -1.57 20.33 30.09
CA ALA A 489 -2.11 21.49 29.39
C ALA A 489 -3.65 21.48 29.36
N GLN A 490 -4.26 20.31 29.10
CA GLN A 490 -5.71 20.15 29.10
C GLN A 490 -6.29 20.44 30.48
N GLU A 491 -5.71 19.88 31.54
CA GLU A 491 -6.16 20.10 32.91
C GLU A 491 -6.06 21.58 33.31
N LEU A 492 -4.94 22.23 33.03
CA LEU A 492 -4.71 23.64 33.35
C LEU A 492 -5.68 24.57 32.61
N LEU A 493 -5.83 24.40 31.29
CA LEU A 493 -6.71 25.25 30.49
C LEU A 493 -8.19 25.02 30.83
N ARG A 494 -8.59 23.77 31.12
CA ARG A 494 -9.94 23.46 31.59
C ARG A 494 -10.22 24.10 32.95
N ASN A 495 -9.26 24.08 33.87
CA ASN A 495 -9.40 24.72 35.19
C ASN A 495 -9.51 26.25 35.09
N GLN A 496 -8.93 26.84 34.04
CA GLN A 496 -9.10 28.26 33.70
C GLN A 496 -10.40 28.55 32.91
N GLY A 497 -11.22 27.53 32.64
CA GLY A 497 -12.54 27.66 32.02
C GLY A 497 -12.60 27.44 30.51
N LEU A 498 -11.57 26.86 29.88
CA LEU A 498 -11.59 26.57 28.44
C LEU A 498 -12.62 25.46 28.15
N PRO A 499 -13.61 25.71 27.26
CA PRO A 499 -14.54 24.68 26.83
C PRO A 499 -13.85 23.51 26.11
N THR A 500 -14.33 22.29 26.30
CA THR A 500 -13.74 21.07 25.72
C THR A 500 -13.71 21.10 24.18
N ASP A 501 -14.72 21.68 23.54
CA ASP A 501 -14.83 21.83 22.08
C ASP A 501 -13.87 22.88 21.49
N ARG A 502 -13.16 23.62 22.35
CA ARG A 502 -12.14 24.61 21.97
C ARG A 502 -10.72 24.17 22.32
N PHE A 503 -10.56 22.96 22.86
CA PHE A 503 -9.28 22.33 23.09
C PHE A 503 -9.02 21.29 21.98
N HIS A 504 -8.12 21.63 21.08
CA HIS A 504 -7.71 20.80 19.95
C HIS A 504 -6.33 20.22 20.27
N GLN A 505 -6.13 18.92 20.05
CA GLN A 505 -4.83 18.30 20.33
C GLN A 505 -4.39 17.28 19.29
N GLU A 506 -3.07 17.15 19.17
CA GLU A 506 -2.40 16.08 18.43
C GLU A 506 -1.50 15.27 19.36
N LEU A 507 -1.55 13.94 19.28
CA LEU A 507 -0.82 13.03 20.17
C LEU A 507 0.31 12.32 19.42
N PHE A 508 1.53 12.87 19.48
CA PHE A 508 2.67 12.31 18.73
C PHE A 508 3.27 11.05 19.34
N ASN A 509 3.11 10.83 20.64
CA ASN A 509 3.62 9.66 21.35
C ASN A 509 2.86 9.51 22.68
N LYS A 510 1.92 8.57 22.76
CA LYS A 510 1.32 8.16 24.04
C LYS A 510 2.15 7.02 24.61
N VAL A 511 2.96 7.31 25.64
CA VAL A 511 3.62 6.27 26.42
C VAL A 511 2.59 5.67 27.36
N LEU A 512 2.25 4.40 27.14
CA LEU A 512 1.45 3.61 28.04
C LEU A 512 2.25 3.31 29.32
N THR A 513 1.63 3.47 30.49
CA THR A 513 2.21 3.03 31.76
C THR A 513 2.29 1.50 31.73
N LYS A 514 3.50 0.97 31.53
CA LYS A 514 3.73 -0.47 31.45
C LYS A 514 3.45 -1.13 32.81
N PRO A 515 3.04 -2.41 32.84
CA PRO A 515 3.00 -3.18 34.08
C PRO A 515 4.39 -3.18 34.76
N GLU A 516 4.43 -3.01 36.09
CA GLU A 516 5.69 -2.94 36.85
C GLU A 516 6.52 -4.23 36.78
N GLN A 517 5.87 -5.37 36.58
CA GLN A 517 6.52 -6.67 36.49
C GLN A 517 6.51 -7.18 35.04
N GLU A 518 7.69 -7.44 34.48
CA GLU A 518 7.84 -8.04 33.17
C GLU A 518 7.35 -9.50 33.18
N GLN A 519 6.50 -9.84 32.22
CA GLN A 519 5.96 -11.18 32.04
C GLN A 519 6.05 -11.57 30.56
N SER A 520 6.56 -12.79 30.30
CA SER A 520 6.48 -13.40 28.97
C SER A 520 5.04 -13.82 28.67
N LEU A 521 4.58 -13.43 27.48
CA LEU A 521 3.23 -13.68 27.01
C LEU A 521 3.28 -14.46 25.70
N ASN A 522 2.26 -15.27 25.49
CA ASN A 522 2.05 -15.93 24.21
C ASN A 522 1.16 -15.05 23.32
N ILE A 523 1.70 -14.63 22.18
CA ILE A 523 0.99 -13.80 21.21
C ILE A 523 0.70 -14.66 19.98
N GLN A 524 -0.59 -14.86 19.70
CA GLN A 524 -1.06 -15.47 18.47
C GLN A 524 -1.52 -14.37 17.52
N TYR A 525 -0.84 -14.21 16.40
CA TYR A 525 -1.19 -13.28 15.34
C TYR A 525 -1.43 -14.05 14.05
N LYS A 526 -2.66 -14.02 13.53
CA LYS A 526 -3.10 -14.88 12.41
C LYS A 526 -2.88 -16.37 12.75
N GLN A 527 -2.19 -17.11 11.89
CA GLN A 527 -1.87 -18.53 12.08
C GLN A 527 -0.52 -18.76 12.78
N GLN A 528 0.17 -17.69 13.19
CA GLN A 528 1.49 -17.78 13.82
C GLN A 528 1.43 -17.42 15.29
N GLN A 529 2.31 -18.06 16.05
CA GLN A 529 2.39 -17.94 17.50
C GLN A 529 3.83 -17.68 17.88
N PHE A 530 4.07 -16.65 18.68
CA PHE A 530 5.41 -16.30 19.13
C PHE A 530 5.38 -15.82 20.58
N THR A 531 6.55 -15.89 21.23
CA THR A 531 6.71 -15.43 22.61
C THR A 531 6.99 -13.93 22.61
N GLY A 532 6.08 -13.18 23.20
CA GLY A 532 6.19 -11.76 23.47
C GLY A 532 6.31 -11.44 24.96
N ASN A 533 6.05 -10.20 25.33
CA ASN A 533 6.01 -9.71 26.70
C ASN A 533 4.95 -8.60 26.89
N ASN A 534 4.73 -8.25 28.15
CA ASN A 534 3.87 -7.14 28.56
C ASN A 534 4.59 -5.77 28.60
N GLN A 535 5.72 -5.62 27.90
CA GLN A 535 6.56 -4.41 27.95
C GLN A 535 6.66 -3.69 26.60
N ALA A 536 6.40 -4.36 25.48
CA ALA A 536 6.45 -3.79 24.13
C ALA A 536 5.05 -3.68 23.50
N SER A 537 4.90 -2.82 22.49
CA SER A 537 3.63 -2.71 21.76
C SER A 537 3.37 -3.98 20.94
N LEU A 538 2.10 -4.32 20.70
CA LEU A 538 1.75 -5.42 19.81
C LEU A 538 2.38 -5.25 18.43
N LEU A 539 2.43 -4.02 17.90
CA LEU A 539 3.06 -3.74 16.62
C LEU A 539 4.55 -4.13 16.62
N ASP A 540 5.32 -3.66 17.59
CA ASP A 540 6.77 -3.91 17.61
C ASP A 540 7.06 -5.40 17.80
N GLN A 541 6.24 -6.09 18.61
CA GLN A 541 6.39 -7.52 18.85
C GLN A 541 6.03 -8.36 17.61
N ILE A 542 4.98 -7.98 16.87
CA ILE A 542 4.59 -8.62 15.61
C ILE A 542 5.66 -8.37 14.53
N GLU A 543 6.18 -7.15 14.42
CA GLU A 543 7.25 -6.84 13.47
C GLU A 543 8.59 -7.52 13.83
N ALA A 544 8.92 -7.64 15.12
CA ALA A 544 10.10 -8.38 15.59
C ALA A 544 10.01 -9.88 15.32
N ALA A 545 8.79 -10.41 15.23
CA ALA A 545 8.52 -11.77 14.75
C ALA A 545 8.51 -11.87 13.22
N GLU A 546 8.91 -10.81 12.50
CA GLU A 546 8.92 -10.70 11.04
C GLU A 546 7.54 -10.90 10.40
N LEU A 547 6.47 -10.63 11.14
CA LEU A 547 5.09 -10.80 10.70
C LEU A 547 4.52 -9.51 10.09
N PRO A 548 3.80 -9.59 8.96
CA PRO A 548 3.30 -8.42 8.27
C PRO A 548 2.07 -7.83 8.97
N ILE A 549 2.17 -6.56 9.36
CA ILE A 549 1.11 -5.77 9.97
C ILE A 549 1.11 -4.35 9.40
N LYS A 550 -0.09 -3.81 9.13
CA LYS A 550 -0.23 -2.44 8.65
C LYS A 550 0.18 -1.47 9.76
N SER A 551 1.04 -0.51 9.46
CA SER A 551 1.42 0.55 10.39
C SER A 551 1.66 1.86 9.63
N GLY A 552 1.69 2.97 10.35
CA GLY A 552 1.85 4.30 9.75
C GLY A 552 2.43 5.29 10.76
N CYS A 553 1.54 5.99 11.49
CA CYS A 553 1.98 6.99 12.48
C CYS A 553 2.71 6.40 13.70
N ARG A 554 2.45 5.13 14.05
CA ARG A 554 2.88 4.46 15.29
C ARG A 554 2.56 5.17 16.61
N ALA A 555 1.71 6.20 16.55
CA ALA A 555 1.28 7.01 17.67
C ALA A 555 -0.22 6.85 17.97
N GLY A 556 -0.87 5.89 17.31
CA GLY A 556 -2.29 5.61 17.50
C GLY A 556 -3.21 6.65 16.84
N LEU A 557 -2.70 7.46 15.91
CA LEU A 557 -3.44 8.57 15.28
C LEU A 557 -4.06 8.25 13.92
N CYS A 558 -3.38 7.45 13.10
CA CYS A 558 -3.77 7.25 11.70
C CYS A 558 -4.77 6.09 11.50
N GLY A 559 -5.00 5.26 12.52
CA GLY A 559 -5.86 4.07 12.40
C GLY A 559 -5.32 2.95 11.51
N ARG A 560 -4.16 3.11 10.84
CA ARG A 560 -3.60 2.05 9.95
C ARG A 560 -3.24 0.77 10.70
N CYS A 561 -2.91 0.84 11.99
CA CYS A 561 -2.51 -0.28 12.83
C CYS A 561 -3.68 -1.00 13.53
N LYS A 562 -4.92 -0.82 13.06
CA LYS A 562 -6.10 -1.51 13.60
C LYS A 562 -5.97 -3.02 13.45
N VAL A 563 -6.21 -3.71 14.55
CA VAL A 563 -6.30 -5.18 14.67
C VAL A 563 -7.41 -5.51 15.66
N LYS A 564 -8.02 -6.68 15.53
CA LYS A 564 -9.07 -7.13 16.45
C LYS A 564 -8.50 -8.12 17.46
N VAL A 565 -8.75 -7.89 18.74
CA VAL A 565 -8.40 -8.84 19.80
C VAL A 565 -9.55 -9.83 19.92
N ALA A 566 -9.33 -11.09 19.54
CA ALA A 566 -10.30 -12.16 19.67
C ALA A 566 -10.33 -12.73 21.09
N GLU A 567 -9.15 -12.89 21.70
CA GLU A 567 -8.99 -13.37 23.06
C GLU A 567 -7.82 -12.64 23.75
N GLY A 568 -7.93 -12.43 25.07
CA GLY A 568 -6.92 -11.75 25.87
C GLY A 568 -7.18 -10.26 26.05
N ASN A 569 -6.27 -9.59 26.76
CA ASN A 569 -6.41 -8.20 27.14
C ASN A 569 -5.21 -7.37 26.68
N VAL A 570 -5.49 -6.12 26.31
CA VAL A 570 -4.46 -5.11 26.08
C VAL A 570 -4.69 -3.92 26.99
N LEU A 571 -3.59 -3.31 27.41
CA LEU A 571 -3.59 -1.94 27.86
C LEU A 571 -3.52 -1.06 26.60
N GLN A 572 -4.59 -0.33 26.35
CA GLN A 572 -4.68 0.65 25.28
C GLN A 572 -5.32 1.93 25.83
N GLN A 573 -4.79 3.08 25.42
CA GLN A 573 -5.38 4.37 25.74
C GLN A 573 -6.37 4.80 24.66
N ASP A 574 -7.37 5.61 25.07
CA ASP A 574 -8.32 6.19 24.12
C ASP A 574 -7.63 6.96 23.01
N SER A 575 -8.09 6.70 21.79
CA SER A 575 -7.64 7.30 20.55
C SER A 575 -8.83 7.70 19.69
N ALA A 576 -8.77 8.89 19.09
CA ALA A 576 -9.72 9.36 18.09
C ALA A 576 -9.68 8.55 16.78
N ALA A 577 -8.65 7.70 16.60
CA ALA A 577 -8.55 6.81 15.45
C ALA A 577 -9.43 5.55 15.60
N LEU A 578 -10.05 5.32 16.76
CA LEU A 578 -11.01 4.24 17.02
C LEU A 578 -12.40 4.82 17.27
N SER A 579 -13.39 4.38 16.50
CA SER A 579 -14.79 4.68 16.81
C SER A 579 -15.27 3.88 18.04
N GLU A 580 -16.34 4.34 18.69
CA GLU A 580 -16.94 3.60 19.81
C GLU A 580 -17.44 2.21 19.39
N GLU A 581 -17.92 2.06 18.15
CA GLU A 581 -18.34 0.78 17.59
C GLU A 581 -17.14 -0.18 17.41
N GLU A 582 -16.01 0.33 16.92
CA GLU A 582 -14.77 -0.44 16.79
C GLU A 582 -14.26 -0.92 18.15
N LYS A 583 -14.29 -0.05 19.17
CA LYS A 583 -13.92 -0.42 20.54
C LYS A 583 -14.80 -1.55 21.08
N GLN A 584 -16.12 -1.47 20.86
CA GLN A 584 -17.06 -2.51 21.28
C GLN A 584 -16.83 -3.86 20.57
N GLN A 585 -16.31 -3.83 19.34
CA GLN A 585 -15.96 -5.03 18.57
C GLN A 585 -14.58 -5.61 18.93
N GLY A 586 -13.90 -5.06 19.93
CA GLY A 586 -12.57 -5.51 20.35
C GLY A 586 -11.44 -5.03 19.43
N VAL A 587 -11.67 -4.00 18.62
CA VAL A 587 -10.64 -3.42 17.74
C VAL A 587 -9.70 -2.52 18.55
N VAL A 588 -8.41 -2.72 18.36
CA VAL A 588 -7.32 -2.01 19.00
C VAL A 588 -6.30 -1.55 17.96
N LEU A 589 -5.49 -0.57 18.32
CA LEU A 589 -4.37 -0.03 17.56
C LEU A 589 -3.11 -0.75 18.04
N ALA A 590 -2.61 -1.71 17.26
CA ALA A 590 -1.45 -2.52 17.62
C ALA A 590 -0.22 -1.67 18.00
N CYS A 591 -0.07 -0.52 17.35
CA CYS A 591 1.02 0.41 17.61
C CYS A 591 0.98 1.11 18.98
N CYS A 592 -0.16 1.08 19.65
CA CYS A 592 -0.36 1.69 20.97
C CYS A 592 -1.15 0.77 21.89
N SER A 593 -0.98 -0.55 21.74
CA SER A 593 -1.58 -1.57 22.59
C SER A 593 -0.48 -2.44 23.15
N ILE A 594 -0.40 -2.56 24.48
CA ILE A 594 0.52 -3.48 25.16
C ILE A 594 -0.29 -4.66 25.70
N PRO A 595 0.03 -5.91 25.36
CA PRO A 595 -0.71 -7.05 25.88
C PRO A 595 -0.48 -7.20 27.39
N THR A 596 -1.54 -7.49 28.13
CA THR A 596 -1.48 -7.74 29.59
C THR A 596 -1.77 -9.20 29.94
N SER A 597 -2.15 -10.01 28.96
CA SER A 597 -2.31 -11.47 29.05
C SER A 597 -1.86 -12.13 27.74
N ASN A 598 -1.83 -13.47 27.71
CA ASN A 598 -1.80 -14.19 26.42
C ASN A 598 -2.94 -13.69 25.54
N ILE A 599 -2.66 -13.51 24.25
CA ILE A 599 -3.56 -12.77 23.36
C ILE A 599 -3.62 -13.40 21.97
N THR A 600 -4.83 -13.43 21.42
CA THR A 600 -5.14 -13.86 20.05
C THR A 600 -5.66 -12.67 19.26
N ILE A 601 -5.01 -12.38 18.13
CA ILE A 601 -5.27 -11.21 17.31
C ILE A 601 -5.68 -11.63 15.90
N GLU A 602 -6.84 -11.13 15.47
CA GLU A 602 -7.43 -11.27 14.14
C GLU A 602 -7.23 -9.96 13.35
N GLN A 603 -7.04 -10.03 12.03
CA GLN A 603 -6.91 -8.85 11.17
C GLN A 603 -8.15 -8.66 10.30
#